data_AF-A0A2W4LS55-F1
#
_entry.id   AF-A0A2W4LS55-F1
#
_cell.length_a   1.000
_cell.length_b   1.000
_cell.length_c   1.000
_cell.angle_alpha   90.00
_cell.angle_beta   90.00
_cell.angle_gamma   90.00
#
_symmetry.space_group_name_H-M   'P 1'
#
loop_
_entity.id
_entity.type
_entity.pdbx_description
1 polymer ?
#
loop_
_entity_poly.entity_id
_entity_poly.type
_entity_poly.pdbx_seq_one_letter_code
_entity_poly.pdbx_strand_id
1 'polypeptide(L)' 'MLKRFMAAGFVWVVMHAFVGSAGAVPEPPSKRGCCSWHKGVCGCSNGRVTCCDGTTSPSCTC' A
#
# COMPACT_ATOMS: atom_id res chain seq x y z
N MET A 1 -13.08 -40.78 12.59
CA MET A 1 -12.45 -39.56 13.15
C MET A 1 -11.41 -38.92 12.23
N LEU A 2 -10.91 -39.60 11.18
CA LEU A 2 -9.89 -39.09 10.25
C LEU A 2 -10.37 -38.01 9.24
N LYS A 3 -11.67 -37.96 8.92
CA LYS A 3 -12.26 -37.03 7.93
C LYS A 3 -12.28 -35.55 8.38
N ARG A 4 -12.17 -35.28 9.69
CA ARG A 4 -12.21 -33.92 10.24
C ARG A 4 -10.86 -33.19 10.09
N PHE A 5 -9.77 -33.94 10.00
CA PHE A 5 -8.42 -33.39 9.84
C PHE A 5 -8.14 -32.86 8.43
N MET A 6 -8.69 -33.52 7.39
CA MET A 6 -8.50 -33.07 6.01
C MET A 6 -9.29 -31.79 5.69
N ALA A 7 -10.51 -31.66 6.23
CA ALA A 7 -11.28 -30.42 6.09
C ALA A 7 -10.60 -29.25 6.83
N ALA A 8 -10.05 -29.49 8.02
CA ALA A 8 -9.33 -28.46 8.78
C ALA A 8 -8.05 -28.00 8.06
N GLY A 9 -7.28 -28.91 7.47
CA GLY A 9 -6.10 -28.57 6.67
C GLY A 9 -6.45 -27.82 5.38
N PHE A 10 -7.49 -28.27 4.66
CA PHE A 10 -7.96 -27.60 3.43
C PHE A 10 -8.48 -26.18 3.71
N VAL A 11 -9.24 -26.01 4.81
CA VAL A 11 -9.74 -24.70 5.24
C VAL A 11 -8.59 -23.78 5.65
N TRP A 12 -7.56 -24.29 6.34
CA TRP A 12 -6.38 -23.49 6.72
C TRP A 12 -5.56 -23.03 5.51
N VAL A 13 -5.39 -23.90 4.50
CA VAL A 13 -4.72 -23.56 3.23
C VAL A 13 -5.52 -22.53 2.44
N VAL A 14 -6.84 -22.71 2.31
CA VAL A 14 -7.71 -21.74 1.63
C VAL A 14 -7.69 -20.39 2.37
N MET A 15 -7.76 -20.39 3.70
CA MET A 15 -7.75 -19.16 4.50
C MET A 15 -6.42 -18.39 4.39
N HIS A 16 -5.27 -19.08 4.35
CA HIS A 16 -3.97 -18.45 4.12
C HIS A 16 -3.73 -18.01 2.68
N ALA A 17 -4.36 -18.66 1.69
CA ALA A 17 -4.24 -18.24 0.29
C ALA A 17 -5.00 -16.92 -0.01
N PHE A 18 -5.99 -16.54 0.80
CA PHE A 18 -6.76 -15.31 0.60
C PHE A 18 -6.14 -14.06 1.27
N VAL A 19 -5.21 -14.20 2.22
CA VAL A 19 -4.56 -13.07 2.90
C VAL A 19 -3.30 -12.63 2.15
N GLY A 20 -3.44 -12.24 0.87
CA GLY A 20 -2.27 -12.00 0.02
C GLY A 20 -2.53 -11.22 -1.26
N SER A 21 -3.20 -10.08 -1.16
CA SER A 21 -3.23 -9.10 -2.27
C SER A 21 -3.12 -7.68 -1.72
N ALA A 22 -1.99 -7.40 -1.06
CA ALA A 22 -1.52 -6.04 -0.90
C ALA A 22 -1.13 -5.53 -2.30
N GLY A 23 -2.03 -4.79 -2.92
CA GLY A 23 -1.80 -4.14 -4.20
C GLY A 23 -0.52 -3.30 -4.10
N ALA A 24 0.35 -3.47 -5.10
CA ALA A 24 1.41 -2.53 -5.38
C ALA A 24 0.73 -1.16 -5.59
N VAL A 25 0.77 -0.30 -4.57
CA VAL A 25 0.51 1.12 -4.81
C VAL A 25 1.62 1.56 -5.77
N PRO A 26 1.29 2.19 -6.90
CA PRO A 26 2.32 2.81 -7.71
C PRO A 26 3.01 3.84 -6.81
N GLU A 27 4.21 3.50 -6.35
CA GLU A 27 5.06 4.45 -5.66
C GLU A 27 5.26 5.60 -6.63
N PRO A 28 4.78 6.82 -6.32
CA PRO A 28 4.99 7.95 -7.19
C PRO A 28 6.51 8.02 -7.41
N PRO A 29 6.97 8.12 -8.68
CA PRO A 29 8.39 8.03 -9.02
C PRO A 29 9.13 8.92 -8.03
N SER A 30 9.94 8.29 -7.17
CA SER A 30 10.46 8.92 -5.95
C SER A 30 11.08 10.25 -6.34
N LYS A 31 10.32 11.34 -6.16
CA LYS A 31 10.81 12.67 -6.47
C LYS A 31 11.74 12.96 -5.32
N ARG A 32 13.00 12.62 -5.55
CA ARG A 32 14.08 12.75 -4.58
C ARG A 32 13.96 14.13 -3.94
N GLY A 33 13.69 14.18 -2.64
CA GLY A 33 13.57 15.41 -1.86
C GLY A 33 12.14 15.95 -1.63
N CYS A 34 11.11 15.40 -2.27
CA CYS A 34 9.74 15.88 -2.09
C CYS A 34 9.15 15.38 -0.77
N CYS A 35 8.56 16.29 -0.02
CA CYS A 35 8.02 16.03 1.31
C CYS A 35 9.05 15.49 2.32
N SER A 36 10.35 15.73 2.11
CA SER A 36 11.42 15.30 3.04
C SER A 36 11.27 15.89 4.45
N TRP A 37 10.66 17.07 4.55
CA TRP A 37 10.32 17.72 5.82
C TRP A 37 8.88 17.41 6.27
N HIS A 38 8.05 16.87 5.38
CA HIS A 38 6.61 16.71 5.51
C HIS A 38 6.18 15.23 5.60
N LYS A 39 7.01 14.40 6.24
CA LYS A 39 6.76 12.97 6.52
C LYS A 39 6.64 12.07 5.27
N GLY A 40 7.10 12.53 4.12
CA GLY A 40 7.06 11.79 2.86
C GLY A 40 5.79 12.03 2.05
N VAL A 41 5.71 11.35 0.91
CA VAL A 41 4.62 11.50 -0.06
C VAL A 41 3.50 10.52 0.29
N CYS A 42 2.29 11.02 0.47
CA CYS A 42 1.10 10.22 0.76
C CYS A 42 0.05 10.23 -0.36
N GLY A 43 0.17 11.10 -1.35
CA GLY A 43 -0.80 11.13 -2.44
C GLY A 43 -0.51 12.11 -3.55
N CYS A 44 -1.55 12.36 -4.33
CA CYS A 44 -1.55 13.24 -5.49
C CYS A 44 -2.85 14.05 -5.50
N SER A 45 -2.75 15.36 -5.63
CA SER A 45 -3.89 16.27 -5.75
C SER A 45 -3.61 17.30 -6.84
N ASN A 46 -4.47 17.34 -7.85
CA ASN A 46 -4.40 18.32 -8.94
C ASN A 46 -3.04 18.34 -9.67
N GLY A 47 -2.47 17.15 -9.93
CA GLY A 47 -1.14 17.00 -10.54
C GLY A 47 0.03 17.40 -9.62
N ARG A 48 -0.21 17.58 -8.32
CA ARG A 48 0.82 17.87 -7.31
C ARG A 48 0.87 16.81 -6.24
N VAL A 49 2.09 16.53 -5.80
CA VAL A 49 2.36 15.59 -4.72
C VAL A 49 1.73 16.10 -3.42
N THR A 50 0.89 15.27 -2.80
CA THR A 50 0.36 15.50 -1.46
C THR A 50 1.28 14.83 -0.43
N CYS A 51 1.77 15.61 0.51
CA CYS A 51 2.59 15.17 1.61
C CYS A 51 1.72 14.56 2.74
N CYS A 52 2.33 13.72 3.57
CA CYS A 52 1.64 13.00 4.64
C CYS A 52 1.17 13.88 5.81
N ASP A 53 1.55 15.15 5.84
CA ASP A 53 1.02 16.18 6.75
C ASP A 53 -0.22 16.90 6.20
N GLY A 54 -0.67 16.56 4.99
CA GLY A 54 -1.83 17.16 4.33
C GLY A 54 -1.50 18.35 3.44
N THR A 55 -0.23 18.77 3.37
CA THR A 55 0.19 19.83 2.45
C THR A 55 0.42 19.30 1.03
N THR A 56 0.40 20.17 0.03
CA THR A 56 0.82 19.82 -1.34
C THR A 56 2.16 20.47 -1.65
N SER A 57 3.06 19.71 -2.26
CA SER A 57 4.37 20.23 -2.64
C SER A 57 4.25 20.95 -4.00
N PRO A 58 4.43 22.28 -4.05
CA PRO A 58 4.24 23.06 -5.28
C PRO A 58 5.28 22.75 -6.36
N SER A 59 6.45 22.29 -5.93
CA SER A 59 7.61 21.96 -6.79
C SER A 59 7.59 20.53 -7.30
N CYS A 60 6.68 19.69 -6.79
CA CYS A 60 6.70 18.26 -7.02
C CYS A 60 5.37 17.83 -7.65
N THR A 61 5.42 17.40 -8.92
CA THR A 61 4.22 17.10 -9.72
C THR A 61 4.00 15.61 -9.88
N CYS A 62 2.93 15.06 -9.29
CA CYS A 62 2.45 13.72 -9.64
C CYS A 62 1.75 13.77 -11.01
#